data_AF-A0AAV4VYE8-F1
#
_entry.id   AF-A0AAV4VYE8-F1
#
_cell.length_a   1.000
_cell.length_b   1.000
_cell.length_c   1.000
_cell.angle_alpha   90.00
_cell.angle_beta   90.00
_cell.angle_gamma   90.00
#
_symmetry.space_group_name_H-M   'P 1'
#
loop_
_entity.id
_entity.type
_entity.pdbx_description
1 polymer ?
#
loop_
_entity_poly.entity_id
_entity_poly.type
_entity_poly.pdbx_seq_one_letter_code
_entity_poly.pdbx_strand_id
1 'polypeptide(L)'
;MACFQNNSLIAAKMLIDVFSKKHNDEFNLFLAPCERITLVRMCMNVKSLMKWNFDFEQFYDILSEVPNLKIEVFWTLHVLSIFPFNTYLIKLKSPNILNLLKRNLCSLFLMDTEEGDAPEFFQMSILSHFICKTFNGTGEEIEKVYASVIRDFLEELFSSRKEHISTGRMKTLHSLWKCGLIEIDAFHEFCVSALYQFVKEPYSTVMEAYDLQENCKCQDEPFHLNALIEKILMSVKINDVTYLLFRVESENITNWKHYIVVLDVFIKKYSTALDIILKHLEELLKRSFQSLNENFLKKAILVARQMALNSKDSFPTAYKVWMAQFENCLLIKNPEVFTFLIHTLSTLVPYEKNIAILKVSLEKPFSVPSSCQSIYNDYIVLLKTRINDLEPQVQPEDLINKLLLMYQDTGRIPSYVMEASLMRKHYFLNEFLPVLLSPRIIPAIPDIRGSFIDELHRIGKIPNVILQKYKTLCDQEKQKLLKNSKWTIE
;
A
#
# COMPACT_ATOMS: atom_id res chain seq x y z
N MET A 1 -61.56 4.91 -42.44
CA MET A 1 -60.49 4.15 -41.76
C MET A 1 -59.19 4.91 -41.96
N ALA A 2 -58.89 5.84 -41.05
CA ALA A 2 -57.62 6.56 -41.09
C ALA A 2 -56.52 5.64 -40.55
N CYS A 3 -55.40 5.53 -41.26
CA CYS A 3 -54.16 4.97 -40.73
C CYS A 3 -53.80 5.70 -39.44
N PHE A 4 -54.14 5.14 -38.28
CA PHE A 4 -53.52 5.56 -37.04
C PHE A 4 -52.05 5.15 -37.13
N GLN A 5 -51.21 6.11 -37.50
CA GLN A 5 -49.76 5.98 -37.42
C GLN A 5 -49.41 5.50 -36.02
N ASN A 6 -48.60 4.44 -35.94
CA ASN A 6 -48.23 3.85 -34.68
C ASN A 6 -47.26 4.78 -33.93
N ASN A 7 -47.74 5.41 -32.86
CA ASN A 7 -47.02 6.46 -32.16
C ASN A 7 -45.74 5.95 -31.47
N SER A 8 -45.69 4.66 -31.10
CA SER A 8 -44.47 4.02 -30.59
C SER A 8 -43.36 3.96 -31.64
N LEU A 9 -43.70 3.58 -32.88
CA LEU A 9 -42.75 3.51 -33.99
C LEU A 9 -42.21 4.91 -34.37
N ILE A 10 -43.08 5.92 -34.37
CA ILE A 10 -42.68 7.31 -34.62
C ILE A 10 -41.72 7.80 -33.53
N ALA A 11 -42.09 7.60 -32.26
CA ALA A 11 -41.25 8.00 -31.13
C ALA A 11 -39.88 7.32 -31.16
N ALA A 12 -39.83 6.01 -31.44
CA ALA A 12 -38.58 5.27 -31.51
C ALA A 12 -37.69 5.78 -32.66
N LYS A 13 -38.26 5.93 -33.87
CA LYS A 13 -37.52 6.45 -35.04
C LYS A 13 -36.97 7.85 -34.81
N MET A 14 -37.76 8.75 -34.20
CA MET A 14 -37.31 10.10 -33.87
C MET A 14 -36.04 10.11 -33.00
N LEU A 15 -35.97 9.24 -32.00
CA LEU A 15 -34.80 9.14 -31.13
C LEU A 15 -33.62 8.48 -31.87
N ILE A 16 -33.88 7.43 -32.63
CA ILE A 16 -32.85 6.69 -33.37
C ILE A 16 -32.21 7.56 -34.46
N ASP A 17 -33.01 8.25 -35.26
CA ASP A 17 -32.52 9.04 -36.39
C ASP A 17 -31.57 10.18 -35.95
N VAL A 18 -31.78 10.72 -34.75
CA VAL A 18 -30.96 11.83 -34.21
C VAL A 18 -29.77 11.33 -33.39
N PHE A 19 -29.94 10.25 -32.61
CA PHE A 19 -28.94 9.84 -31.62
C PHE A 19 -28.19 8.55 -31.97
N SER A 20 -28.55 7.85 -33.04
CA SER A 20 -27.72 6.76 -33.58
C SER A 20 -26.61 7.35 -34.46
N LYS A 21 -25.34 7.20 -34.04
CA LYS A 21 -24.20 7.60 -34.87
C LYS A 21 -23.90 6.52 -35.91
N LYS A 22 -23.57 6.95 -37.14
CA LYS A 22 -23.06 6.10 -38.23
C LYS A 22 -21.59 5.65 -38.06
N HIS A 23 -20.85 6.18 -37.06
CA HIS A 23 -19.43 5.91 -36.86
C HIS A 23 -19.11 5.31 -35.48
N ASN A 24 -18.27 4.25 -35.51
CA ASN A 24 -17.74 3.44 -34.40
C ASN A 24 -16.71 4.21 -33.53
N ASP A 25 -17.10 5.33 -32.90
CA ASP A 25 -16.31 5.81 -31.75
C ASP A 25 -16.79 5.07 -30.50
N GLU A 26 -16.18 3.93 -30.20
CA GLU A 26 -16.50 3.04 -29.07
C GLU A 26 -16.44 3.74 -27.69
N PHE A 27 -15.89 4.96 -27.62
CA PHE A 27 -15.68 5.72 -26.38
C PHE A 27 -16.51 7.02 -26.26
N ASN A 28 -17.36 7.35 -27.23
CA ASN A 28 -18.17 8.58 -27.16
C ASN A 28 -19.48 8.36 -26.40
N LEU A 29 -19.35 8.22 -25.07
CA LEU A 29 -20.46 7.91 -24.15
C LEU A 29 -21.41 9.08 -23.89
N PHE A 30 -20.96 10.31 -24.18
CA PHE A 30 -21.71 11.53 -23.89
C PHE A 30 -22.31 12.17 -25.13
N LEU A 31 -23.48 12.76 -24.97
CA LEU A 31 -24.06 13.70 -25.91
C LEU A 31 -23.35 15.04 -25.80
N ALA A 32 -23.13 15.70 -26.94
CA ALA A 32 -22.68 17.08 -26.95
C ALA A 32 -23.71 17.98 -26.24
N PRO A 33 -23.34 19.13 -25.66
CA PRO A 33 -24.28 20.00 -24.94
C PRO A 33 -25.54 20.37 -25.76
N CYS A 34 -25.39 20.60 -27.07
CA CYS A 34 -26.51 20.86 -27.98
C CYS A 34 -27.41 19.63 -28.21
N GLU A 35 -26.81 18.43 -28.26
CA GLU A 35 -27.52 17.16 -28.38
C GLU A 35 -28.36 16.88 -27.11
N ARG A 36 -27.87 17.22 -25.91
CA ARG A 36 -28.61 17.08 -24.65
C ARG A 36 -29.90 17.90 -24.62
N ILE A 37 -29.83 19.17 -25.00
CA ILE A 37 -31.01 20.05 -25.07
C ILE A 37 -32.02 19.49 -26.07
N THR A 38 -31.53 18.99 -27.20
CA THR A 38 -32.35 18.36 -28.23
C THR A 38 -33.04 17.10 -27.69
N LEU A 39 -32.31 16.25 -26.98
CA LEU A 39 -32.85 15.03 -26.37
C LEU A 39 -33.98 15.35 -25.40
N VAL A 40 -33.79 16.31 -24.49
CA VAL A 40 -34.83 16.69 -23.52
C VAL A 40 -36.11 17.15 -24.24
N ARG A 41 -35.98 17.98 -25.29
CA ARG A 41 -37.13 18.42 -26.10
C ARG A 41 -37.83 17.24 -26.79
N MET A 42 -37.05 16.33 -27.38
CA MET A 42 -37.60 15.13 -28.02
C MET A 42 -38.31 14.22 -27.01
N CYS A 43 -37.76 14.04 -25.81
CA CYS A 43 -38.42 13.29 -24.74
C CYS A 43 -39.76 13.90 -24.33
N MET A 44 -39.89 15.24 -24.30
CA MET A 44 -41.19 15.88 -24.05
C MET A 44 -42.19 15.60 -25.18
N ASN A 45 -41.74 15.56 -26.43
CA ASN A 45 -42.57 15.15 -27.55
C ASN A 45 -42.99 13.68 -27.43
N VAL A 46 -42.06 12.77 -27.08
CA VAL A 46 -42.39 11.35 -26.83
C VAL A 46 -43.43 11.22 -25.71
N LYS A 47 -43.29 11.96 -24.59
CA LYS A 47 -44.32 11.99 -23.53
C LYS A 47 -45.69 12.43 -24.03
N SER A 48 -45.75 13.35 -25.00
CA SER A 48 -47.01 13.78 -25.58
C SER A 48 -47.65 12.68 -26.44
N LEU A 49 -46.83 11.92 -27.18
CA LEU A 49 -47.25 10.79 -28.01
C LEU A 49 -47.71 9.60 -27.16
N MET A 50 -47.10 9.38 -25.99
CA MET A 50 -47.47 8.32 -25.04
C MET A 50 -48.93 8.42 -24.56
N LYS A 51 -49.57 9.59 -24.66
CA LYS A 51 -50.97 9.77 -24.26
C LYS A 51 -51.97 9.13 -25.22
N TRP A 52 -51.54 8.73 -26.42
CA TRP A 52 -52.42 8.30 -27.50
C TRP A 52 -51.87 7.05 -28.18
N ASN A 53 -52.52 5.89 -28.04
CA ASN A 53 -52.23 4.67 -28.79
C ASN A 53 -50.72 4.32 -28.87
N PHE A 54 -50.07 4.18 -27.70
CA PHE A 54 -48.64 3.93 -27.57
C PHE A 54 -48.37 2.50 -27.12
N ASP A 55 -47.73 1.71 -27.98
CA ASP A 55 -47.27 0.37 -27.64
C ASP A 55 -45.86 0.45 -27.01
N PHE A 56 -45.80 0.25 -25.70
CA PHE A 56 -44.56 0.27 -24.94
C PHE A 56 -43.63 -0.87 -25.30
N GLU A 57 -44.13 -2.10 -25.47
CA GLU A 57 -43.27 -3.23 -25.79
C GLU A 57 -42.60 -3.04 -27.15
N GLN A 58 -43.38 -2.60 -28.14
CA GLN A 58 -42.84 -2.30 -29.45
C GLN A 58 -41.84 -1.14 -29.42
N PHE A 59 -42.13 -0.05 -28.70
CA PHE A 59 -41.18 1.06 -28.51
C PHE A 59 -39.87 0.55 -27.90
N TYR A 60 -39.97 -0.34 -26.92
CA TYR A 60 -38.84 -0.89 -26.20
C TYR A 60 -37.99 -1.83 -27.06
N ASP A 61 -38.63 -2.71 -27.83
CA ASP A 61 -37.94 -3.63 -28.74
C ASP A 61 -37.16 -2.86 -29.80
N ILE A 62 -37.78 -1.85 -30.41
CA ILE A 62 -37.12 -1.03 -31.44
C ILE A 62 -35.89 -0.31 -30.88
N LEU A 63 -35.98 0.29 -29.68
CA LEU A 63 -34.82 0.97 -29.08
C LEU A 63 -33.72 -0.01 -28.63
N SER A 64 -34.11 -1.19 -28.13
CA SER A 64 -33.15 -2.20 -27.64
C SER A 64 -32.39 -2.88 -28.79
N GLU A 65 -32.93 -2.87 -30.01
CA GLU A 65 -32.30 -3.41 -31.20
C GLU A 65 -31.25 -2.47 -31.83
N VAL A 66 -31.11 -1.22 -31.35
CA VAL A 66 -30.12 -0.26 -31.87
C VAL A 66 -28.81 -0.34 -31.08
N PRO A 67 -27.73 -0.93 -31.64
CA PRO A 67 -26.49 -1.19 -30.90
C PRO A 67 -25.69 0.06 -30.53
N ASN A 68 -25.90 1.18 -31.24
CA ASN A 68 -25.08 2.39 -31.12
C ASN A 68 -25.77 3.56 -30.41
N LEU A 69 -26.87 3.30 -29.70
CA LEU A 69 -27.56 4.36 -28.95
C LEU A 69 -26.78 4.66 -27.66
N LYS A 70 -26.40 5.93 -27.45
CA LYS A 70 -25.60 6.33 -26.29
C LYS A 70 -26.36 6.08 -24.98
N ILE A 71 -25.62 5.68 -23.93
CA ILE A 71 -26.20 5.40 -22.60
C ILE A 71 -26.94 6.61 -22.01
N GLU A 72 -26.49 7.83 -22.34
CA GLU A 72 -27.13 9.07 -21.94
C GLU A 72 -28.57 9.22 -22.44
N VAL A 73 -28.90 8.62 -23.59
CA VAL A 73 -30.27 8.58 -24.10
C VAL A 73 -31.15 7.71 -23.21
N PHE A 74 -30.74 6.46 -22.96
CA PHE A 74 -31.49 5.53 -22.10
C PHE A 74 -31.68 6.07 -20.68
N TRP A 75 -30.64 6.67 -20.12
CA TRP A 75 -30.73 7.26 -18.79
C TRP A 75 -31.64 8.50 -18.74
N THR A 76 -31.60 9.36 -19.75
CA THR A 76 -32.52 10.52 -19.82
C THR A 76 -33.98 10.07 -19.94
N LEU A 77 -34.25 9.02 -20.74
CA LEU A 77 -35.58 8.43 -20.82
C LEU A 77 -36.02 7.84 -19.48
N HIS A 78 -35.10 7.26 -18.71
CA HIS A 78 -35.37 6.76 -17.36
C HIS A 78 -35.70 7.87 -16.37
N VAL A 79 -34.86 8.91 -16.28
CA VAL A 79 -35.09 10.08 -15.41
C VAL A 79 -36.42 10.75 -15.73
N LEU A 80 -36.79 10.80 -17.01
CA LEU A 80 -38.07 11.35 -17.45
C LEU A 80 -39.24 10.36 -17.34
N SER A 81 -39.06 9.15 -16.81
CA SER A 81 -40.11 8.13 -16.66
C SER A 81 -40.78 7.72 -17.98
N ILE A 82 -40.02 7.74 -19.08
CA ILE A 82 -40.46 7.29 -20.42
C ILE A 82 -40.07 5.83 -20.64
N PHE A 83 -38.84 5.48 -20.25
CA PHE A 83 -38.28 4.15 -20.45
C PHE A 83 -37.48 3.73 -19.21
N PRO A 84 -37.90 2.70 -18.45
CA PRO A 84 -37.16 2.25 -17.28
C PRO A 84 -35.79 1.66 -17.64
N PHE A 85 -34.70 2.14 -16.99
CA PHE A 85 -33.34 1.69 -17.31
C PHE A 85 -33.12 0.19 -17.07
N ASN A 86 -33.80 -0.39 -16.07
CA ASN A 86 -33.80 -1.84 -15.82
C ASN A 86 -34.32 -2.65 -17.02
N THR A 87 -35.34 -2.16 -17.72
CA THR A 87 -35.89 -2.83 -18.92
C THR A 87 -34.85 -2.91 -20.02
N TYR A 88 -34.04 -1.86 -20.20
CA TYR A 88 -32.92 -1.88 -21.15
C TYR A 88 -31.91 -2.96 -20.77
N LEU A 89 -31.48 -2.97 -19.50
CA LEU A 89 -30.53 -3.98 -19.01
C LEU A 89 -31.05 -5.42 -19.14
N ILE A 90 -32.34 -5.67 -18.88
CA ILE A 90 -32.96 -7.00 -19.02
C ILE A 90 -33.02 -7.43 -20.50
N LYS A 91 -33.31 -6.51 -21.41
CA LYS A 91 -33.39 -6.80 -22.85
C LYS A 91 -32.01 -7.01 -23.50
N LEU A 92 -30.89 -6.71 -22.81
CA LEU A 92 -29.54 -7.05 -23.27
C LEU A 92 -29.29 -8.56 -23.19
N LYS A 93 -29.57 -9.27 -24.28
CA LYS A 93 -29.41 -10.73 -24.39
C LYS A 93 -27.96 -11.19 -24.58
N SER A 94 -27.07 -10.32 -25.06
CA SER A 94 -25.69 -10.67 -25.42
C SER A 94 -24.71 -10.41 -24.27
N PRO A 95 -23.96 -11.42 -23.79
CA PRO A 95 -22.97 -11.23 -22.72
C PRO A 95 -21.83 -10.29 -23.14
N ASN A 96 -21.47 -10.27 -24.42
CA ASN A 96 -20.43 -9.38 -24.96
C ASN A 96 -20.86 -7.91 -24.88
N ILE A 97 -22.12 -7.61 -25.21
CA ILE A 97 -22.65 -6.24 -25.14
C ILE A 97 -22.75 -5.80 -23.68
N LEU A 98 -23.15 -6.70 -22.78
CA LEU A 98 -23.19 -6.41 -21.35
C LEU A 98 -21.79 -6.10 -20.79
N ASN A 99 -20.77 -6.87 -21.17
CA ASN A 99 -19.38 -6.62 -20.76
C ASN A 99 -18.85 -5.29 -21.33
N LEU A 100 -19.19 -4.97 -22.58
CA LEU A 100 -18.85 -3.67 -23.16
C LEU A 100 -19.52 -2.52 -22.39
N LEU A 101 -20.80 -2.67 -22.05
CA LEU A 101 -21.54 -1.69 -21.24
C LEU A 101 -20.90 -1.49 -19.87
N LYS A 102 -20.50 -2.57 -19.19
CA LYS A 102 -19.80 -2.51 -17.90
C LYS A 102 -18.51 -1.72 -17.99
N ARG A 103 -17.66 -2.05 -18.96
CA ARG A 103 -16.39 -1.33 -19.20
C ARG A 103 -16.63 0.14 -19.48
N ASN A 104 -17.63 0.45 -20.28
CA ASN A 104 -18.01 1.82 -20.61
C ASN A 104 -18.53 2.58 -19.38
N LEU A 105 -19.32 1.94 -18.53
CA LEU A 105 -19.81 2.51 -17.26
C LEU A 105 -18.67 2.75 -16.26
N CYS A 106 -17.73 1.81 -16.12
CA CYS A 106 -16.58 1.99 -15.23
C CYS A 106 -15.71 3.15 -15.70
N SER A 107 -15.41 3.19 -17.00
CA SER A 107 -14.71 4.32 -17.62
C SER A 107 -15.47 5.63 -17.38
N LEU A 108 -16.79 5.64 -17.57
CA LEU A 108 -17.66 6.79 -17.33
C LEU A 108 -17.54 7.33 -15.90
N PHE A 109 -17.56 6.46 -14.89
CA PHE A 109 -17.48 6.84 -13.48
C PHE A 109 -16.10 7.34 -13.05
N LEU A 110 -15.06 7.03 -13.82
CA LEU A 110 -13.67 7.43 -13.58
C LEU A 110 -13.20 8.59 -14.48
N MET A 111 -14.05 9.09 -15.38
CA MET A 111 -13.68 10.23 -16.24
C MET A 111 -13.69 11.55 -15.47
N ASP A 112 -12.71 12.39 -15.77
CA ASP A 112 -12.65 13.76 -15.26
C ASP A 112 -13.70 14.65 -15.93
N THR A 113 -14.49 15.36 -15.13
CA THR A 113 -15.39 16.44 -15.57
C THR A 113 -15.03 17.75 -14.87
N GLU A 114 -15.43 18.89 -15.44
CA GLU A 114 -15.40 20.17 -14.71
C GLU A 114 -16.54 20.20 -13.67
N GLU A 115 -16.30 20.86 -12.54
CA GLU A 115 -17.28 20.91 -11.44
C GLU A 115 -18.55 21.65 -11.87
N GLY A 116 -19.71 21.03 -11.68
CA GLY A 116 -21.01 21.62 -11.98
C GLY A 116 -21.48 21.46 -13.44
N ASP A 117 -20.71 20.76 -14.27
CA ASP A 117 -21.13 20.48 -15.63
C ASP A 117 -22.22 19.38 -15.70
N ALA A 118 -23.08 19.47 -16.72
CA ALA A 118 -24.10 18.46 -17.01
C ALA A 118 -23.61 16.98 -17.10
N PRO A 119 -22.39 16.65 -17.62
CA PRO A 119 -21.84 15.30 -17.57
C PRO A 119 -21.54 14.82 -16.15
N GLU A 120 -21.16 15.70 -15.21
CA GLU A 120 -20.89 15.31 -13.82
C GLU A 120 -22.20 14.86 -13.14
N PHE A 121 -23.25 15.68 -13.21
CA PHE A 121 -24.56 15.32 -12.67
C PHE A 121 -25.09 14.00 -13.25
N PHE A 122 -24.85 13.80 -14.55
CA PHE A 122 -25.20 12.57 -15.23
C PHE A 122 -24.46 11.35 -14.65
N GLN A 123 -23.14 11.39 -14.56
CA GLN A 123 -22.32 10.34 -13.95
C GLN A 123 -22.78 10.03 -12.53
N MET A 124 -22.96 11.08 -11.74
CA MET A 124 -23.44 11.00 -10.36
C MET A 124 -24.76 10.27 -10.25
N SER A 125 -25.74 10.68 -11.05
CA SER A 125 -27.08 10.12 -11.02
C SER A 125 -27.12 8.63 -11.38
N ILE A 126 -26.32 8.20 -12.37
CA ILE A 126 -26.20 6.78 -12.72
C ILE A 126 -25.50 6.01 -11.61
N LEU A 127 -24.35 6.49 -11.13
CA LEU A 127 -23.59 5.78 -10.09
C LEU A 127 -24.43 5.62 -8.81
N SER A 128 -25.11 6.69 -8.38
CA SER A 128 -26.04 6.65 -7.25
C SER A 128 -27.16 5.63 -7.46
N HIS A 129 -27.74 5.57 -8.67
CA HIS A 129 -28.77 4.58 -8.97
C HIS A 129 -28.25 3.14 -8.89
N PHE A 130 -27.06 2.89 -9.43
CA PHE A 130 -26.44 1.56 -9.37
C PHE A 130 -26.11 1.15 -7.93
N ILE A 131 -25.64 2.09 -7.10
CA ILE A 131 -25.41 1.86 -5.66
C ILE A 131 -26.73 1.53 -4.97
N CYS A 132 -27.76 2.35 -5.12
CA CYS A 132 -29.07 2.11 -4.50
C CYS A 132 -29.66 0.77 -4.94
N LYS A 133 -29.58 0.41 -6.22
CA LYS A 133 -30.07 -0.89 -6.71
C LYS A 133 -29.24 -2.08 -6.27
N THR A 134 -27.97 -1.88 -5.94
CA THR A 134 -27.10 -2.95 -5.43
C THR A 134 -27.39 -3.23 -3.96
N PHE A 135 -27.59 -2.19 -3.13
CA PHE A 135 -27.64 -2.34 -1.67
C PHE A 135 -29.04 -2.18 -1.04
N ASN A 136 -30.00 -1.58 -1.76
CA ASN A 136 -31.42 -1.52 -1.35
C ASN A 136 -32.33 -2.39 -2.22
N GLY A 137 -31.73 -3.32 -2.95
CA GLY A 137 -32.44 -4.24 -3.84
C GLY A 137 -33.30 -5.28 -3.11
N THR A 138 -34.21 -5.91 -3.84
CA THR A 138 -35.08 -7.01 -3.38
C THR A 138 -34.46 -8.40 -3.58
N GLY A 139 -33.26 -8.49 -4.16
CA GLY A 139 -32.53 -9.71 -4.48
C GLY A 139 -32.77 -10.24 -5.90
N GLU A 140 -33.32 -9.43 -6.82
CA GLU A 140 -33.65 -9.85 -8.18
C GLU A 140 -32.39 -10.15 -9.04
N GLU A 141 -32.53 -10.99 -10.09
CA GLU A 141 -31.41 -11.32 -11.00
C GLU A 141 -30.76 -10.07 -11.63
N ILE A 142 -31.55 -9.02 -11.86
CA ILE A 142 -31.05 -7.74 -12.39
C ILE A 142 -30.09 -7.03 -11.42
N GLU A 143 -30.22 -7.27 -10.12
CA GLU A 143 -29.38 -6.67 -9.09
C GLU A 143 -27.99 -7.28 -9.07
N LYS A 144 -27.84 -8.53 -9.53
CA LYS A 144 -26.53 -9.11 -9.79
C LYS A 144 -25.78 -8.35 -10.89
N VAL A 145 -26.51 -7.79 -11.87
CA VAL A 145 -25.90 -6.94 -12.91
C VAL A 145 -25.41 -5.63 -12.29
N TYR A 146 -26.24 -4.93 -11.51
CA TYR A 146 -25.83 -3.71 -10.81
C TYR A 146 -24.62 -3.97 -9.89
N ALA A 147 -24.68 -5.02 -9.06
CA ALA A 147 -23.61 -5.42 -8.16
C ALA A 147 -22.31 -5.73 -8.91
N SER A 148 -22.41 -6.41 -10.06
CA SER A 148 -21.24 -6.70 -10.88
C SER A 148 -20.60 -5.44 -11.45
N VAL A 149 -21.37 -4.45 -11.87
CA VAL A 149 -20.83 -3.17 -12.38
C VAL A 149 -20.15 -2.39 -11.25
N ILE A 150 -20.76 -2.36 -10.05
CA ILE A 150 -20.15 -1.71 -8.88
C ILE A 150 -18.83 -2.39 -8.49
N ARG A 151 -18.77 -3.72 -8.51
CA ARG A 151 -17.54 -4.46 -8.24
C ARG A 151 -16.46 -4.14 -9.27
N ASP A 152 -16.78 -4.21 -10.56
CA ASP A 152 -15.82 -3.94 -11.64
C ASP A 152 -15.32 -2.47 -11.56
N PHE A 153 -16.21 -1.53 -11.19
CA PHE A 153 -15.85 -0.12 -10.93
C PHE A 153 -14.86 0.02 -9.77
N LEU A 154 -15.12 -0.63 -8.63
CA LEU A 154 -14.24 -0.59 -7.47
C LEU A 154 -12.87 -1.24 -7.77
N GLU A 155 -12.85 -2.30 -8.57
CA GLU A 155 -11.61 -2.95 -9.00
C GLU A 155 -10.75 -2.00 -9.84
N GLU A 156 -11.35 -1.30 -10.81
CA GLU A 156 -10.65 -0.31 -11.64
C GLU A 156 -10.22 0.92 -10.82
N LEU A 157 -11.05 1.33 -9.85
CA LEU A 157 -10.73 2.42 -8.92
C LEU A 157 -9.48 2.09 -8.07
N PHE A 158 -9.43 0.90 -7.45
CA PHE A 158 -8.30 0.52 -6.61
C PHE A 158 -7.05 0.14 -7.40
N SER A 159 -7.20 -0.27 -8.67
CA SER A 159 -6.08 -0.53 -9.58
C SER A 159 -5.47 0.76 -10.17
N SER A 160 -6.04 1.94 -9.87
CA SER A 160 -5.59 3.21 -10.44
C SER A 160 -4.22 3.62 -9.90
N ARG A 161 -3.31 3.97 -10.82
CA ARG A 161 -1.98 4.50 -10.51
C ARG A 161 -2.06 5.87 -9.86
N LYS A 162 -1.04 6.22 -9.05
CA LYS A 162 -0.90 7.52 -8.37
C LYS A 162 -1.11 8.74 -9.28
N GLU A 163 -0.59 8.69 -10.51
CA GLU A 163 -0.73 9.76 -11.50
C GLU A 163 -2.22 10.06 -11.81
N HIS A 164 -3.03 9.02 -11.96
CA HIS A 164 -4.46 9.15 -12.23
C HIS A 164 -5.26 9.73 -11.06
N ILE A 165 -4.82 9.46 -9.83
CA ILE A 165 -5.39 10.05 -8.61
C ILE A 165 -5.08 11.56 -8.56
N SER A 166 -3.85 11.94 -8.89
CA SER A 166 -3.42 13.34 -8.89
C SER A 166 -4.04 14.18 -10.02
N THR A 167 -4.41 13.56 -11.16
CA THR A 167 -5.04 14.27 -12.28
C THR A 167 -6.55 14.49 -12.10
N GLY A 168 -7.17 13.88 -11.09
CA GLY A 168 -8.57 14.17 -10.74
C GLY A 168 -9.57 13.04 -10.94
N ARG A 169 -9.16 11.80 -11.33
CA ARG A 169 -10.06 10.66 -11.67
C ARG A 169 -10.96 10.16 -10.51
N MET A 170 -11.09 10.93 -9.45
CA MET A 170 -11.96 10.70 -8.30
C MET A 170 -12.87 11.89 -7.99
N LYS A 171 -13.05 12.85 -8.91
CA LYS A 171 -13.99 13.97 -8.75
C LYS A 171 -15.42 13.47 -8.54
N THR A 172 -15.91 12.59 -9.41
CA THR A 172 -17.23 11.96 -9.31
C THR A 172 -17.41 11.26 -7.96
N LEU A 173 -16.37 10.58 -7.47
CA LEU A 173 -16.39 10.04 -6.10
C LEU A 173 -16.48 11.16 -5.07
N HIS A 174 -15.67 12.22 -5.12
CA HIS A 174 -15.81 13.30 -4.14
C HIS A 174 -17.22 13.94 -4.13
N SER A 175 -17.83 14.09 -5.30
CA SER A 175 -19.19 14.59 -5.47
C SER A 175 -20.25 13.59 -4.97
N LEU A 176 -19.99 12.28 -5.02
CA LEU A 176 -20.84 11.22 -4.46
C LEU A 176 -21.10 11.39 -2.98
N TRP A 177 -20.08 11.76 -2.21
CA TRP A 177 -20.21 12.00 -0.76
C TRP A 177 -21.08 13.22 -0.43
N LYS A 178 -21.37 14.09 -1.41
CA LYS A 178 -22.16 15.32 -1.24
C LYS A 178 -23.51 15.30 -1.95
N CYS A 179 -23.72 14.38 -2.91
CA CYS A 179 -24.81 14.51 -3.89
C CYS A 179 -26.23 14.31 -3.32
N GLY A 180 -26.39 13.71 -2.14
CA GLY A 180 -27.70 13.48 -1.51
C GLY A 180 -28.64 12.55 -2.31
N LEU A 181 -28.15 11.93 -3.39
CA LEU A 181 -28.92 11.04 -4.27
C LEU A 181 -28.97 9.59 -3.77
N ILE A 182 -28.18 9.26 -2.74
CA ILE A 182 -28.04 7.91 -2.20
C ILE A 182 -28.61 7.89 -0.79
N GLU A 183 -29.41 6.87 -0.50
CA GLU A 183 -29.88 6.61 0.86
C GLU A 183 -28.71 6.30 1.79
N ILE A 184 -28.81 6.74 3.05
CA ILE A 184 -27.71 6.66 4.02
C ILE A 184 -27.27 5.20 4.22
N ASP A 185 -28.22 4.27 4.31
CA ASP A 185 -27.92 2.84 4.52
C ASP A 185 -27.27 2.22 3.27
N ALA A 186 -27.77 2.51 2.06
CA ALA A 186 -27.14 2.06 0.82
C ALA A 186 -25.71 2.57 0.68
N PHE A 187 -25.48 3.84 1.03
CA PHE A 187 -24.16 4.45 0.97
C PHE A 187 -23.20 3.83 1.98
N HIS A 188 -23.68 3.54 3.18
CA HIS A 188 -22.93 2.83 4.21
C HIS A 188 -22.50 1.43 3.73
N GLU A 189 -23.44 0.63 3.23
CA GLU A 189 -23.16 -0.71 2.72
C GLU A 189 -22.22 -0.70 1.50
N PHE A 190 -22.35 0.30 0.63
CA PHE A 190 -21.39 0.53 -0.45
C PHE A 190 -19.98 0.75 0.08
N CYS A 191 -19.81 1.59 1.11
CA CYS A 191 -18.50 1.86 1.70
C CYS A 191 -17.92 0.62 2.42
N VAL A 192 -18.74 -0.17 3.12
CA VAL A 192 -18.33 -1.45 3.72
C VAL A 192 -17.88 -2.43 2.65
N SER A 193 -18.64 -2.56 1.56
CA SER A 193 -18.32 -3.43 0.43
C SER A 193 -17.02 -2.98 -0.26
N ALA A 194 -16.83 -1.67 -0.44
CA ALA A 194 -15.60 -1.11 -1.01
C ALA A 194 -14.37 -1.43 -0.16
N LEU A 195 -14.44 -1.26 1.17
CA LEU A 195 -13.35 -1.66 2.08
C LEU A 195 -13.08 -3.16 1.99
N TYR A 196 -14.12 -3.98 1.95
CA TYR A 196 -13.97 -5.43 1.87
C TYR A 196 -13.29 -5.84 0.57
N GLN A 197 -13.74 -5.32 -0.57
CA GLN A 197 -13.11 -5.59 -1.86
C GLN A 197 -11.64 -5.13 -1.89
N PHE A 198 -11.36 -3.95 -1.36
CA PHE A 198 -9.99 -3.42 -1.29
C PHE A 198 -9.03 -4.36 -0.56
N VAL A 199 -9.44 -4.92 0.59
CA VAL A 199 -8.57 -5.82 1.36
C VAL A 199 -8.57 -7.27 0.84
N LYS A 200 -9.32 -7.59 -0.20
CA LYS A 200 -9.39 -8.96 -0.76
C LYS A 200 -8.51 -9.15 -1.98
N GLU A 201 -8.47 -8.18 -2.89
CA GLU A 201 -7.84 -8.35 -4.20
C GLU A 201 -6.90 -7.18 -4.56
N PRO A 202 -5.75 -7.46 -5.22
CA PRO A 202 -5.20 -8.80 -5.48
C PRO A 202 -4.68 -9.47 -4.20
N TYR A 203 -4.55 -10.80 -4.15
CA TYR A 203 -4.00 -11.49 -2.96
C TYR A 203 -2.56 -11.05 -2.67
N SER A 204 -2.23 -10.84 -1.39
CA SER A 204 -0.86 -10.58 -0.95
C SER A 204 -0.63 -11.18 0.43
N THR A 205 0.51 -11.83 0.65
CA THR A 205 0.80 -12.57 1.88
C THR A 205 1.15 -11.67 3.07
N VAL A 206 1.05 -12.21 4.29
CA VAL A 206 1.49 -11.55 5.53
C VAL A 206 2.96 -11.13 5.45
N MET A 207 3.81 -11.93 4.81
CA MET A 207 5.25 -11.66 4.71
C MET A 207 5.54 -10.49 3.76
N GLU A 208 4.83 -10.40 2.64
CA GLU A 208 5.01 -9.25 1.76
C GLU A 208 4.52 -7.94 2.41
N ALA A 209 3.48 -8.00 3.25
CA ALA A 209 3.05 -6.86 4.05
C ALA A 209 4.09 -6.50 5.12
N TYR A 210 4.70 -7.51 5.76
CA TYR A 210 5.79 -7.33 6.72
C TYR A 210 6.98 -6.57 6.10
N ASP A 211 7.39 -6.95 4.89
CA ASP A 211 8.47 -6.28 4.14
C ASP A 211 8.14 -4.83 3.76
N LEU A 212 6.85 -4.52 3.62
CA LEU A 212 6.34 -3.21 3.23
C LEU A 212 6.25 -2.23 4.41
N GLN A 213 6.14 -2.71 5.66
CA GLN A 213 5.86 -1.88 6.84
C GLN A 213 6.86 -0.75 7.08
N GLU A 214 8.12 -0.94 6.69
CA GLU A 214 9.15 0.10 6.81
C GLU A 214 8.92 1.27 5.84
N ASN A 215 8.22 1.03 4.74
CA ASN A 215 7.89 2.00 3.70
C ASN A 215 6.49 2.62 3.89
N CYS A 216 5.81 2.38 5.02
CA CYS A 216 4.48 2.95 5.31
C CYS A 216 4.38 4.48 5.22
N LYS A 217 5.52 5.18 5.26
CA LYS A 217 5.59 6.65 5.14
C LYS A 217 5.74 7.13 3.69
N CYS A 218 6.00 6.23 2.75
CA CYS A 218 6.08 6.54 1.33
C CYS A 218 4.67 6.80 0.76
N GLN A 219 4.60 7.62 -0.29
CA GLN A 219 3.35 7.80 -1.06
C GLN A 219 3.29 6.85 -2.27
N ASP A 220 3.98 5.73 -2.18
CA ASP A 220 4.01 4.71 -3.24
C ASP A 220 2.90 3.69 -3.01
N GLU A 221 2.71 2.78 -3.95
CA GLU A 221 1.72 1.72 -3.84
C GLU A 221 1.98 0.83 -2.62
N PRO A 222 0.96 0.48 -1.82
CA PRO A 222 -0.47 0.83 -1.91
C PRO A 222 -0.90 2.09 -1.13
N PHE A 223 0.02 2.79 -0.48
CA PHE A 223 -0.27 3.95 0.38
C PHE A 223 -0.71 5.21 -0.38
N HIS A 224 -0.56 5.25 -1.71
CA HIS A 224 -1.12 6.30 -2.56
C HIS A 224 -2.66 6.41 -2.45
N LEU A 225 -3.34 5.35 -2.00
CA LEU A 225 -4.79 5.32 -1.80
C LEU A 225 -5.24 5.78 -0.41
N ASN A 226 -4.32 6.15 0.51
CA ASN A 226 -4.66 6.51 1.89
C ASN A 226 -5.80 7.55 2.01
N ALA A 227 -5.79 8.59 1.17
CA ALA A 227 -6.81 9.64 1.20
C ALA A 227 -8.20 9.14 0.75
N LEU A 228 -8.26 8.20 -0.19
CA LEU A 228 -9.50 7.55 -0.61
C LEU A 228 -10.02 6.64 0.51
N ILE A 229 -9.15 5.78 1.04
CA ILE A 229 -9.50 4.86 2.13
C ILE A 229 -9.97 5.62 3.36
N GLU A 230 -9.35 6.76 3.69
CA GLU A 230 -9.81 7.66 4.74
C GLU A 230 -11.26 8.12 4.54
N LYS A 231 -11.61 8.60 3.35
CA LYS A 231 -12.99 9.06 3.06
C LYS A 231 -14.00 7.93 3.16
N ILE A 232 -13.66 6.74 2.63
CA ILE A 232 -14.53 5.55 2.73
C ILE A 232 -14.73 5.17 4.19
N LEU A 233 -13.64 5.05 4.94
CA LEU A 233 -13.64 4.65 6.35
C LEU A 233 -14.44 5.64 7.23
N MET A 234 -14.30 6.95 6.99
CA MET A 234 -15.11 7.98 7.68
C MET A 234 -16.62 7.89 7.39
N SER A 235 -17.03 7.13 6.37
CA SER A 235 -18.43 6.93 5.98
C SER A 235 -19.02 5.62 6.52
N VAL A 236 -18.20 4.83 7.22
CA VAL A 236 -18.58 3.54 7.82
C VAL A 236 -18.60 3.67 9.34
N LYS A 237 -19.55 3.00 9.98
CA LYS A 237 -19.59 2.93 11.46
C LYS A 237 -18.36 2.18 11.97
N ILE A 238 -17.76 2.68 13.06
CA ILE A 238 -16.55 2.09 13.64
C ILE A 238 -16.68 0.59 13.96
N ASN A 239 -17.86 0.13 14.38
CA ASN A 239 -18.14 -1.27 14.68
C ASN A 239 -18.06 -2.15 13.42
N ASP A 240 -18.53 -1.65 12.28
CA ASP A 240 -18.52 -2.38 11.02
C ASP A 240 -17.11 -2.44 10.43
N VAL A 241 -16.32 -1.36 10.57
CA VAL A 241 -14.88 -1.39 10.24
C VAL A 241 -14.15 -2.42 11.09
N THR A 242 -14.42 -2.42 12.41
CA THR A 242 -13.82 -3.36 13.35
C THR A 242 -14.18 -4.81 13.00
N TYR A 243 -15.46 -5.07 12.76
CA TYR A 243 -15.95 -6.39 12.34
C TYR A 243 -15.29 -6.84 11.03
N LEU A 244 -15.19 -5.95 10.04
CA LEU A 244 -14.55 -6.23 8.76
C LEU A 244 -13.08 -6.62 8.95
N LEU A 245 -12.30 -5.82 9.68
CA LEU A 245 -10.88 -6.09 9.94
C LEU A 245 -10.69 -7.46 10.61
N PHE A 246 -11.49 -7.78 11.63
CA PHE A 246 -11.34 -9.05 12.35
C PHE A 246 -11.86 -10.25 11.54
N ARG A 247 -12.87 -10.04 10.70
CA ARG A 247 -13.37 -11.06 9.78
C ARG A 247 -12.30 -11.46 8.77
N VAL A 248 -11.65 -10.50 8.12
CA VAL A 248 -10.66 -10.78 7.06
C VAL A 248 -9.38 -11.44 7.59
N GLU A 249 -9.06 -11.26 8.87
CA GLU A 249 -7.97 -11.98 9.51
C GLU A 249 -8.23 -13.49 9.62
N SER A 250 -9.50 -13.89 9.70
CA SER A 250 -9.91 -15.30 9.78
C SER A 250 -10.04 -15.96 8.40
N GLU A 251 -10.04 -15.17 7.33
CA GLU A 251 -10.14 -15.66 5.96
C GLU A 251 -8.77 -16.09 5.39
N ASN A 252 -8.81 -16.97 4.38
CA ASN A 252 -7.59 -17.49 3.73
C ASN A 252 -7.04 -16.55 2.65
N ILE A 253 -7.92 -15.76 2.01
CA ILE A 253 -7.57 -14.88 0.90
C ILE A 253 -7.76 -13.45 1.39
N THR A 254 -6.65 -12.77 1.67
CA THR A 254 -6.62 -11.37 2.12
C THR A 254 -5.39 -10.72 1.51
N ASN A 255 -5.53 -9.51 0.99
CA ASN A 255 -4.42 -8.65 0.61
C ASN A 255 -3.85 -7.99 1.87
N TRP A 256 -2.80 -8.57 2.44
CA TRP A 256 -2.22 -8.05 3.67
C TRP A 256 -1.55 -6.67 3.50
N LYS A 257 -1.12 -6.30 2.29
CA LYS A 257 -0.61 -4.94 1.98
C LYS A 257 -1.73 -3.90 2.04
N HIS A 258 -2.92 -4.22 1.52
CA HIS A 258 -4.09 -3.33 1.62
C HIS A 258 -4.68 -3.34 3.03
N TYR A 259 -4.65 -4.48 3.73
CA TYR A 259 -5.04 -4.56 5.14
C TYR A 259 -4.25 -3.58 6.01
N ILE A 260 -2.91 -3.49 5.85
CA ILE A 260 -2.12 -2.54 6.64
C ILE A 260 -2.43 -1.07 6.30
N VAL A 261 -2.84 -0.75 5.07
CA VAL A 261 -3.33 0.58 4.68
C VAL A 261 -4.60 0.93 5.45
N VAL A 262 -5.60 0.02 5.45
CA VAL A 262 -6.85 0.25 6.19
C VAL A 262 -6.58 0.35 7.69
N LEU A 263 -5.74 -0.52 8.25
CA LEU A 263 -5.36 -0.50 9.66
C LEU A 263 -4.65 0.80 10.05
N ASP A 264 -3.72 1.27 9.22
CA ASP A 264 -2.99 2.52 9.43
C ASP A 264 -3.94 3.74 9.47
N VAL A 265 -4.84 3.83 8.49
CA VAL A 265 -5.86 4.90 8.43
C VAL A 265 -6.81 4.80 9.63
N PHE A 266 -7.25 3.58 9.99
CA PHE A 266 -8.14 3.34 11.13
C PHE A 266 -7.54 3.83 12.45
N ILE A 267 -6.27 3.48 12.72
CA ILE A 267 -5.54 3.91 13.91
C ILE A 267 -5.39 5.44 13.95
N LYS A 268 -5.10 6.07 12.81
CA LYS A 268 -4.91 7.53 12.72
C LYS A 268 -6.22 8.31 12.90
N LYS A 269 -7.36 7.75 12.49
CA LYS A 269 -8.64 8.48 12.45
C LYS A 269 -9.50 8.31 13.70
N TYR A 270 -9.48 7.13 14.33
CA TYR A 270 -10.30 6.87 15.51
C TYR A 270 -9.45 6.78 16.77
N SER A 271 -9.73 7.66 17.74
CA SER A 271 -9.03 7.68 19.02
C SER A 271 -9.18 6.38 19.82
N THR A 272 -10.29 5.66 19.65
CA THR A 272 -10.56 4.37 20.30
C THR A 272 -9.98 3.16 19.57
N ALA A 273 -9.43 3.33 18.36
CA ALA A 273 -8.93 2.22 17.55
C ALA A 273 -7.85 1.41 18.25
N LEU A 274 -6.88 2.08 18.90
CA LEU A 274 -5.77 1.41 19.58
C LEU A 274 -6.26 0.44 20.66
N ASP A 275 -7.22 0.87 21.50
CA ASP A 275 -7.77 0.02 22.57
C ASP A 275 -8.53 -1.19 22.01
N ILE A 276 -9.25 -1.00 20.90
CA ILE A 276 -9.99 -2.07 20.20
C ILE A 276 -9.00 -3.10 19.64
N ILE A 277 -7.96 -2.64 18.94
CA ILE A 277 -6.97 -3.53 18.32
C ILE A 277 -6.14 -4.25 19.39
N LEU A 278 -5.74 -3.57 20.49
CA LEU A 278 -5.00 -4.20 21.58
C LEU A 278 -5.75 -5.41 22.17
N LYS A 279 -7.05 -5.24 22.45
CA LYS A 279 -7.90 -6.33 22.97
C LYS A 279 -7.99 -7.50 22.00
N HIS A 280 -8.14 -7.22 20.71
CA HIS A 280 -8.19 -8.26 19.68
C HIS A 280 -6.84 -8.97 19.52
N LEU A 281 -5.74 -8.23 19.58
CA LEU A 281 -4.39 -8.75 19.51
C LEU A 281 -4.08 -9.71 20.66
N GLU A 282 -4.51 -9.40 21.89
CA GLU A 282 -4.38 -10.31 23.04
C GLU A 282 -5.09 -11.65 22.80
N GLU A 283 -6.31 -11.61 22.25
CA GLU A 283 -7.07 -12.82 21.92
C GLU A 283 -6.44 -13.59 20.75
N LEU A 284 -5.95 -12.91 19.72
CA LEU A 284 -5.26 -13.52 18.59
C LEU A 284 -3.97 -14.22 19.04
N LEU A 285 -3.18 -13.58 19.91
CA LEU A 285 -1.98 -14.16 20.50
C LEU A 285 -2.32 -15.41 21.32
N LYS A 286 -3.32 -15.31 22.20
CA LYS A 286 -3.77 -16.45 23.00
C LYS A 286 -4.18 -17.64 22.12
N ARG A 287 -4.99 -17.39 21.07
CA ARG A 287 -5.38 -18.44 20.11
C ARG A 287 -4.18 -19.02 19.38
N SER A 288 -3.22 -18.19 18.97
CA SER A 288 -2.01 -18.65 18.28
C SER A 288 -1.20 -19.62 19.15
N PHE A 289 -1.03 -19.32 20.45
CA PHE A 289 -0.30 -20.18 21.37
C PHE A 289 -1.06 -21.45 21.75
N GLN A 290 -2.38 -21.36 21.91
CA GLN A 290 -3.21 -22.54 22.24
C GLN A 290 -3.31 -23.53 21.06
N SER A 291 -3.27 -23.03 19.82
CA SER A 291 -3.38 -23.86 18.61
C SER A 291 -2.05 -24.13 17.91
N LEU A 292 -0.95 -23.56 18.41
CA LEU A 292 0.37 -23.56 17.77
C LEU A 292 0.29 -23.15 16.28
N ASN A 293 -0.56 -22.17 15.99
CA ASN A 293 -0.83 -21.72 14.62
C ASN A 293 0.09 -20.56 14.24
N GLU A 294 1.10 -20.86 13.43
CA GLU A 294 2.12 -19.91 12.98
C GLU A 294 1.52 -18.72 12.22
N ASN A 295 0.47 -18.95 11.41
CA ASN A 295 -0.18 -17.88 10.65
C ASN A 295 -0.86 -16.86 11.56
N PHE A 296 -1.53 -17.30 12.64
CA PHE A 296 -2.12 -16.37 13.61
C PHE A 296 -1.05 -15.56 14.34
N LEU A 297 0.06 -16.19 14.73
CA LEU A 297 1.15 -15.48 15.39
C LEU A 297 1.81 -14.45 14.45
N LYS A 298 2.04 -14.79 13.17
CA LYS A 298 2.56 -13.85 12.17
C LYS A 298 1.63 -12.66 11.95
N LYS A 299 0.31 -12.89 11.85
CA LYS A 299 -0.70 -11.83 11.74
C LYS A 299 -0.67 -10.91 12.97
N ALA A 300 -0.62 -11.49 14.17
CA ALA A 300 -0.52 -10.73 15.42
C ALA A 300 0.75 -9.86 15.45
N ILE A 301 1.91 -10.41 15.08
CA ILE A 301 3.16 -9.66 15.00
C ILE A 301 3.06 -8.52 13.98
N LEU A 302 2.49 -8.76 12.80
CA LEU A 302 2.27 -7.74 11.77
C LEU A 302 1.40 -6.58 12.29
N VAL A 303 0.25 -6.89 12.90
CA VAL A 303 -0.67 -5.89 13.47
C VAL A 303 0.03 -5.09 14.57
N ALA A 304 0.71 -5.76 15.48
CA ALA A 304 1.42 -5.09 16.58
C ALA A 304 2.52 -4.14 16.10
N ARG A 305 3.26 -4.54 15.06
CA ARG A 305 4.25 -3.67 14.41
C ARG A 305 3.59 -2.44 13.81
N GLN A 306 2.43 -2.59 13.16
CA GLN A 306 1.70 -1.46 12.58
C GLN A 306 1.25 -0.47 13.66
N MET A 307 0.84 -0.97 14.82
CA MET A 307 0.49 -0.12 15.97
C MET A 307 1.71 0.62 16.51
N ALA A 308 2.85 -0.07 16.66
CA ALA A 308 4.10 0.54 17.12
C ALA A 308 4.61 1.63 16.15
N LEU A 309 4.46 1.42 14.84
CA LEU A 309 4.78 2.42 13.81
C LEU A 309 3.91 3.68 13.88
N ASN A 310 2.67 3.54 14.37
CA ASN A 310 1.72 4.63 14.57
C ASN A 310 1.77 5.26 15.97
N SER A 311 2.67 4.76 16.83
CA SER A 311 2.85 5.31 18.17
C SER A 311 3.53 6.69 18.12
N LYS A 312 3.40 7.44 19.23
CA LYS A 312 4.12 8.71 19.40
C LYS A 312 5.60 8.50 19.69
N ASP A 313 5.95 7.36 20.26
CA ASP A 313 7.33 6.99 20.57
C ASP A 313 8.07 6.53 19.32
N SER A 314 9.40 6.39 19.42
CA SER A 314 10.16 5.79 18.32
C SER A 314 9.73 4.34 18.10
N PHE A 315 9.70 3.89 16.85
CA PHE A 315 9.24 2.54 16.50
C PHE A 315 9.94 1.43 17.32
N PRO A 316 11.27 1.42 17.51
CA PRO A 316 11.93 0.43 18.37
C PRO A 316 11.48 0.49 19.83
N THR A 317 11.24 1.69 20.37
CA THR A 317 10.76 1.86 21.75
C THR A 317 9.36 1.28 21.93
N ALA A 318 8.43 1.63 21.06
CA ALA A 318 7.06 1.12 21.14
C ALA A 318 6.99 -0.40 20.88
N TYR A 319 7.76 -0.89 19.91
CA TYR A 319 7.85 -2.32 19.62
C TYR A 319 8.42 -3.10 20.80
N LYS A 320 9.43 -2.56 21.49
CA LYS A 320 10.00 -3.17 22.72
C LYS A 320 8.97 -3.30 23.84
N VAL A 321 8.15 -2.26 24.05
CA VAL A 321 7.07 -2.30 25.05
C VAL A 321 6.07 -3.41 24.73
N TRP A 322 5.70 -3.54 23.46
CA TRP A 322 4.80 -4.62 23.04
C TRP A 322 5.44 -6.02 23.13
N MET A 323 6.69 -6.19 22.69
CA MET A 323 7.41 -7.47 22.79
C MET A 323 7.51 -7.98 24.24
N ALA A 324 7.54 -7.08 25.23
CA ALA A 324 7.53 -7.46 26.63
C ALA A 324 6.24 -8.20 27.07
N GLN A 325 5.16 -8.15 26.30
CA GLN A 325 3.93 -8.92 26.56
C GLN A 325 4.16 -10.42 26.46
N PHE A 326 5.11 -10.88 25.63
CA PHE A 326 5.47 -12.29 25.53
C PHE A 326 6.07 -12.82 26.83
N GLU A 327 6.95 -12.05 27.47
CA GLU A 327 7.54 -12.40 28.77
C GLU A 327 6.48 -12.52 29.88
N ASN A 328 5.43 -11.71 29.81
CA ASN A 328 4.33 -11.74 30.76
C ASN A 328 3.35 -12.90 30.50
N CYS A 329 3.43 -13.54 29.32
CA CYS A 329 2.52 -14.62 28.94
C CYS A 329 2.95 -15.94 29.59
N LEU A 330 2.14 -16.44 30.54
CA LEU A 330 2.41 -17.70 31.24
C LEU A 330 2.49 -18.92 30.30
N LEU A 331 1.82 -18.87 29.14
CA LEU A 331 1.84 -19.96 28.15
C LEU A 331 3.24 -20.22 27.61
N ILE A 332 4.06 -19.17 27.48
CA ILE A 332 5.43 -19.26 26.93
C ILE A 332 6.38 -19.99 27.89
N LYS A 333 6.00 -20.22 29.15
CA LYS A 333 6.77 -21.07 30.07
C LYS A 333 6.71 -22.55 29.70
N ASN A 334 5.73 -22.97 28.89
CA ASN A 334 5.69 -24.32 28.35
C ASN A 334 6.75 -24.48 27.24
N PRO A 335 7.63 -25.49 27.29
CA PRO A 335 8.69 -25.70 26.30
C PRO A 335 8.21 -25.81 24.85
N GLU A 336 7.04 -26.42 24.60
CA GLU A 336 6.47 -26.58 23.26
C GLU A 336 6.03 -25.23 22.70
N VAL A 337 5.29 -24.45 23.50
CA VAL A 337 4.84 -23.09 23.12
C VAL A 337 6.04 -22.16 22.93
N PHE A 338 7.06 -22.25 23.79
CA PHE A 338 8.30 -21.49 23.64
C PHE A 338 9.01 -21.84 22.34
N THR A 339 9.15 -23.13 22.03
CA THR A 339 9.78 -23.61 20.79
C THR A 339 9.02 -23.09 19.57
N PHE A 340 7.68 -23.14 19.59
CA PHE A 340 6.81 -22.58 18.56
C PHE A 340 7.02 -21.07 18.36
N LEU A 341 7.08 -20.30 19.46
CA LEU A 341 7.34 -18.85 19.40
C LEU A 341 8.70 -18.56 18.76
N ILE A 342 9.77 -19.19 19.27
CA ILE A 342 11.14 -18.95 18.77
C ILE A 342 11.27 -19.39 17.32
N HIS A 343 10.64 -20.50 16.92
CA HIS A 343 10.60 -20.91 15.53
C HIS A 343 9.95 -19.83 14.65
N THR A 344 8.76 -19.37 15.04
CA THR A 344 8.03 -18.33 14.29
C THR A 344 8.84 -17.04 14.18
N LEU A 345 9.42 -16.55 15.28
CA LEU A 345 10.27 -15.35 15.27
C LEU A 345 11.50 -15.54 14.36
N SER A 346 12.12 -16.73 14.39
CA SER A 346 13.27 -17.05 13.53
C SER A 346 12.92 -16.95 12.04
N THR A 347 11.69 -17.30 11.64
CA THR A 347 11.24 -17.16 10.24
C THR A 347 11.13 -15.71 9.77
N LEU A 348 10.97 -14.75 10.70
CA LEU A 348 10.82 -13.33 10.39
C LEU A 348 12.16 -12.60 10.28
N VAL A 349 13.20 -13.08 10.98
CA VAL A 349 14.52 -12.42 11.02
C VAL A 349 15.12 -12.13 9.63
N PRO A 350 15.07 -13.04 8.64
CA PRO A 350 15.63 -12.76 7.31
C PRO A 350 14.98 -11.58 6.57
N TYR A 351 13.73 -11.27 6.90
CA TYR A 351 12.91 -10.25 6.24
C TYR A 351 13.00 -8.88 6.93
N GLU A 352 13.39 -8.84 8.21
CA GLU A 352 13.61 -7.61 8.94
C GLU A 352 14.82 -6.85 8.35
N LYS A 353 14.64 -5.56 8.04
CA LYS A 353 15.69 -4.68 7.51
C LYS A 353 16.04 -3.58 8.51
N ASN A 354 15.20 -3.36 9.53
CA ASN A 354 15.47 -2.40 10.59
C ASN A 354 16.35 -3.01 11.69
N ILE A 355 17.63 -2.64 11.68
CA ILE A 355 18.64 -3.06 12.66
C ILE A 355 18.19 -2.76 14.10
N ALA A 356 17.51 -1.64 14.34
CA ALA A 356 17.06 -1.28 15.69
C ALA A 356 15.98 -2.25 16.21
N ILE A 357 15.13 -2.78 15.33
CA ILE A 357 14.12 -3.78 15.70
C ILE A 357 14.76 -5.13 16.03
N LEU A 358 15.77 -5.55 15.26
CA LEU A 358 16.55 -6.75 15.60
C LEU A 358 17.24 -6.61 16.97
N LYS A 359 17.80 -5.43 17.26
CA LYS A 359 18.46 -5.12 18.54
C LYS A 359 17.49 -5.19 19.72
N VAL A 360 16.23 -4.81 19.57
CA VAL A 360 15.20 -4.94 20.64
C VAL A 360 15.10 -6.37 21.17
N SER A 361 15.21 -7.37 20.30
CA SER A 361 15.14 -8.79 20.70
C SER A 361 16.39 -9.28 21.45
N LEU A 362 17.51 -8.55 21.36
CA LEU A 362 18.75 -8.85 22.08
C LEU A 362 18.86 -8.13 23.43
N GLU A 363 18.21 -6.97 23.58
CA GLU A 363 18.33 -6.11 24.77
C GLU A 363 17.73 -6.73 26.03
N LYS A 364 16.67 -7.52 25.91
CA LYS A 364 16.03 -8.21 27.03
C LYS A 364 15.79 -9.67 26.66
N PRO A 365 16.69 -10.60 27.04
CA PRO A 365 16.55 -12.00 26.68
C PRO A 365 15.32 -12.62 27.35
N PHE A 366 14.73 -13.60 26.67
CA PHE A 366 13.58 -14.30 27.19
C PHE A 366 13.93 -15.16 28.42
N SER A 367 12.95 -15.44 29.27
CA SER A 367 13.06 -16.49 30.30
C SER A 367 12.97 -17.88 29.66
N VAL A 368 14.12 -18.45 29.27
CA VAL A 368 14.21 -19.69 28.48
C VAL A 368 13.98 -20.95 29.33
N PRO A 369 13.06 -21.86 28.95
CA PRO A 369 12.97 -23.20 29.54
C PRO A 369 14.25 -24.00 29.28
N SER A 370 14.70 -24.81 30.24
CA SER A 370 15.99 -25.51 30.15
C SER A 370 16.16 -26.38 28.90
N SER A 371 15.09 -27.02 28.42
CA SER A 371 15.08 -27.84 27.20
C SER A 371 15.15 -27.01 25.90
N CYS A 372 14.91 -25.70 25.96
CA CYS A 372 14.84 -24.82 24.80
C CYS A 372 16.11 -23.97 24.61
N GLN A 373 17.15 -24.17 25.42
CA GLN A 373 18.36 -23.35 25.36
C GLN A 373 19.06 -23.42 24.00
N SER A 374 19.08 -24.59 23.36
CA SER A 374 19.71 -24.77 22.05
C SER A 374 19.03 -23.94 20.97
N ILE A 375 17.70 -24.11 20.79
CA ILE A 375 16.94 -23.37 19.77
C ILE A 375 16.97 -21.86 20.02
N TYR A 376 16.97 -21.44 21.29
CA TYR A 376 17.10 -20.03 21.62
C TYR A 376 18.48 -19.47 21.25
N ASN A 377 19.56 -20.22 21.50
CA ASN A 377 20.90 -19.81 21.09
C ASN A 377 21.00 -19.68 19.57
N ASP A 378 20.39 -20.59 18.80
CA ASP A 378 20.34 -20.52 17.34
C ASP A 378 19.63 -19.26 16.86
N TYR A 379 18.50 -18.91 17.49
CA TYR A 379 17.78 -17.65 17.22
C TYR A 379 18.64 -16.41 17.52
N ILE A 380 19.37 -16.40 18.64
CA ILE A 380 20.28 -15.29 18.99
C ILE A 380 21.42 -15.16 17.97
N VAL A 381 21.98 -16.29 17.51
CA VAL A 381 23.00 -16.28 16.45
C VAL A 381 22.41 -15.71 15.17
N LEU A 382 21.21 -16.14 14.77
CA LEU A 382 20.53 -15.65 13.56
C LEU A 382 20.31 -14.13 13.61
N LEU A 383 19.84 -13.59 14.75
CA LEU A 383 19.69 -12.15 14.96
C LEU A 383 21.03 -11.39 14.79
N LYS A 384 22.10 -11.88 15.43
CA LYS A 384 23.43 -11.26 15.36
C LYS A 384 23.99 -11.28 13.94
N THR A 385 23.85 -12.41 13.24
CA THR A 385 24.26 -12.54 11.84
C THR A 385 23.51 -11.53 10.98
N ARG A 386 22.18 -11.45 11.12
CA ARG A 386 21.37 -10.50 10.35
C ARG A 386 21.73 -9.05 10.62
N ILE A 387 22.01 -8.69 11.89
CA ILE A 387 22.49 -7.34 12.23
C ILE A 387 23.82 -7.05 11.51
N ASN A 388 24.77 -7.98 11.55
CA ASN A 388 26.06 -7.80 10.87
C ASN A 388 25.93 -7.70 9.35
N ASP A 389 24.97 -8.41 8.75
CA ASP A 389 24.69 -8.35 7.31
C ASP A 389 24.10 -6.99 6.89
N LEU A 390 23.28 -6.39 7.76
CA LEU A 390 22.60 -5.11 7.50
C LEU A 390 23.42 -3.89 7.91
N GLU A 391 24.31 -4.02 8.91
CA GLU A 391 25.20 -2.94 9.29
C GLU A 391 26.06 -2.57 8.07
N PRO A 392 26.12 -1.28 7.70
CA PRO A 392 26.90 -0.86 6.56
C PRO A 392 28.33 -1.33 6.81
N GLN A 393 28.86 -2.11 5.87
CA GLN A 393 30.26 -2.50 5.85
C GLN A 393 31.07 -1.23 5.62
N VAL A 394 31.34 -0.49 6.72
CA VAL A 394 32.15 0.72 6.69
C VAL A 394 33.49 0.28 6.12
N GLN A 395 33.82 0.79 4.93
CA GLN A 395 35.13 0.51 4.36
C GLN A 395 36.15 0.93 5.40
N PRO A 396 37.13 0.07 5.76
CA PRO A 396 38.04 0.38 6.86
C PRO A 396 38.72 1.75 6.69
N GLU A 397 38.93 2.19 5.45
CA GLU A 397 39.50 3.49 5.10
C GLU A 397 38.57 4.68 5.44
N ASP A 398 37.25 4.55 5.30
CA ASP A 398 36.28 5.59 5.67
C ASP A 398 36.25 5.81 7.18
N LEU A 399 36.40 4.73 7.95
CA LEU A 399 36.55 4.81 9.41
C LEU A 399 37.84 5.57 9.77
N ILE A 400 38.96 5.27 9.12
CA ILE A 400 40.22 5.99 9.33
C ILE A 400 40.05 7.48 9.00
N ASN A 401 39.45 7.81 7.85
CA ASN A 401 39.23 9.21 7.45
C ASN A 401 38.40 9.98 8.49
N LYS A 402 37.34 9.37 9.03
CA LYS A 402 36.54 9.97 10.09
C LYS A 402 37.34 10.19 11.38
N LEU A 403 38.18 9.24 11.76
CA LEU A 403 39.06 9.37 12.93
C LEU A 403 40.13 10.44 12.75
N LEU A 404 40.68 10.57 11.54
CA LEU A 404 41.66 11.61 11.21
C LEU A 404 41.04 13.00 11.29
N LEU A 405 39.79 13.18 10.81
CA LEU A 405 39.06 14.44 10.96
C LEU A 405 38.82 14.79 12.44
N MET A 406 38.37 13.81 13.25
CA MET A 406 38.22 14.03 14.70
C MET A 406 39.53 14.40 15.39
N TYR A 407 40.64 13.78 14.98
CA TYR A 407 41.96 14.12 15.49
C TYR A 407 42.40 15.51 15.06
N GLN A 408 42.12 15.91 13.82
CA GLN A 408 42.41 17.25 13.32
C GLN A 408 41.66 18.33 14.13
N ASP A 409 40.38 18.08 14.45
CA ASP A 409 39.55 19.04 15.19
C ASP A 409 39.93 19.14 16.68
N THR A 410 40.30 18.01 17.29
CA THR A 410 40.50 17.93 18.75
C THR A 410 41.97 17.93 19.18
N GLY A 411 42.89 17.60 18.26
CA GLY A 411 44.30 17.35 18.55
C GLY A 411 44.57 16.14 19.44
N ARG A 412 43.55 15.31 19.75
CA ARG A 412 43.65 14.18 20.68
C ARG A 412 43.23 12.89 20.02
N ILE A 413 43.92 11.79 20.35
CA ILE A 413 43.51 10.46 19.87
C ILE A 413 42.12 10.14 20.42
N PRO A 414 41.14 9.79 19.56
CA PRO A 414 39.81 9.41 20.01
C PRO A 414 39.84 8.26 21.03
N SER A 415 39.04 8.38 22.09
CA SER A 415 38.96 7.39 23.18
C SER A 415 38.66 5.98 22.67
N TYR A 416 37.85 5.86 21.63
CA TYR A 416 37.54 4.59 20.96
C TYR A 416 38.81 3.87 20.43
N VAL A 417 39.77 4.60 19.85
CA VAL A 417 41.03 4.01 19.34
C VAL A 417 41.89 3.52 20.50
N MET A 418 41.91 4.28 21.60
CA MET A 418 42.61 3.89 22.81
C MET A 418 42.00 2.65 23.46
N GLU A 419 40.67 2.59 23.56
CA GLU A 419 39.94 1.44 24.06
C GLU A 419 40.15 0.21 23.18
N ALA A 420 40.07 0.34 21.85
CA ALA A 420 40.35 -0.75 20.92
C ALA A 420 41.78 -1.30 21.08
N SER A 421 42.77 -0.43 21.28
CA SER A 421 44.17 -0.86 21.52
C SER A 421 44.37 -1.66 22.81
N LEU A 422 43.50 -1.49 23.81
CA LEU A 422 43.59 -2.14 25.12
C LEU A 422 42.68 -3.37 25.22
N MET A 423 41.44 -3.25 24.76
CA MET A 423 40.37 -4.24 24.97
C MET A 423 40.18 -5.15 23.76
N ARG A 424 40.58 -4.72 22.55
CA ARG A 424 40.35 -5.42 21.28
C ARG A 424 41.66 -5.55 20.49
N LYS A 425 42.70 -6.08 21.13
CA LYS A 425 44.07 -6.12 20.60
C LYS A 425 44.17 -6.83 19.24
N HIS A 426 43.39 -7.89 19.00
CA HIS A 426 43.37 -8.61 17.72
C HIS A 426 42.87 -7.72 16.58
N TYR A 427 41.71 -7.07 16.77
CA TYR A 427 41.16 -6.08 15.83
C TYR A 427 42.13 -4.91 15.59
N PHE A 428 42.70 -4.35 16.66
CA PHE A 428 43.62 -3.21 16.53
C PHE A 428 44.85 -3.55 15.68
N LEU A 429 45.45 -4.72 15.89
CA LEU A 429 46.67 -5.12 15.18
C LEU A 429 46.42 -5.66 13.76
N ASN A 430 45.31 -6.36 13.53
CA ASN A 430 45.08 -7.10 12.28
C ASN A 430 44.10 -6.42 11.32
N GLU A 431 43.29 -5.47 11.80
CA GLU A 431 42.31 -4.76 10.97
C GLU A 431 42.61 -3.27 10.95
N PHE A 432 42.75 -2.63 12.12
CA PHE A 432 42.95 -1.18 12.20
C PHE A 432 44.34 -0.74 11.72
N LEU A 433 45.42 -1.29 12.29
CA LEU A 433 46.79 -0.87 11.93
C LEU A 433 47.16 -1.13 10.46
N PRO A 434 46.81 -2.28 9.84
CA PRO A 434 47.14 -2.51 8.44
C PRO A 434 46.49 -1.50 7.50
N VAL A 435 45.29 -1.03 7.82
CA VAL A 435 44.58 -0.01 7.05
C VAL A 435 45.19 1.37 7.32
N LEU A 436 45.39 1.75 8.59
CA LEU A 436 46.03 3.03 8.93
C LEU A 436 47.45 3.15 8.32
N LEU A 437 48.21 2.07 8.33
CA LEU A 437 49.58 1.96 7.80
C LEU A 437 49.62 1.40 6.37
N SER A 438 48.59 1.66 5.58
CA SER A 438 48.59 1.34 4.16
C SER A 438 49.74 2.07 3.43
N PRO A 439 50.58 1.36 2.64
CA PRO A 439 51.71 1.98 1.94
C PRO A 439 51.23 3.14 1.06
N ARG A 440 51.89 4.30 1.19
CA ARG A 440 51.52 5.53 0.50
C ARG A 440 52.74 6.42 0.26
N ILE A 441 52.61 7.41 -0.61
CA ILE A 441 53.63 8.45 -0.74
C ILE A 441 53.51 9.38 0.47
N ILE A 442 54.54 9.41 1.31
CA ILE A 442 54.57 10.33 2.45
C ILE A 442 54.92 11.74 1.92
N PRO A 443 54.05 12.75 2.14
CA PRO A 443 54.30 14.12 1.72
C PRO A 443 55.49 14.73 2.46
N ALA A 444 56.16 15.71 1.84
CA ALA A 444 57.30 16.40 2.45
C ALA A 444 56.89 17.20 3.71
N ILE A 445 55.65 17.70 3.73
CA ILE A 445 55.03 18.32 4.90
C ILE A 445 54.15 17.25 5.57
N PRO A 446 54.31 16.97 6.87
CA PRO A 446 53.50 16.00 7.58
C PRO A 446 52.00 16.29 7.44
N ASP A 447 51.25 15.31 6.98
CA ASP A 447 49.80 15.38 6.90
C ASP A 447 49.14 14.82 8.16
N ILE A 448 47.82 14.96 8.25
CA ILE A 448 47.04 14.57 9.45
C ILE A 448 47.25 13.10 9.78
N ARG A 449 47.31 12.21 8.77
CA ARG A 449 47.56 10.78 8.96
C ARG A 449 48.96 10.52 9.51
N GLY A 450 49.98 11.23 9.01
CA GLY A 450 51.35 11.15 9.54
C GLY A 450 51.41 11.56 11.01
N SER A 451 50.85 12.72 11.35
CA SER A 451 50.80 13.22 12.74
C SER A 451 50.06 12.26 13.68
N PHE A 452 48.97 11.66 13.21
CA PHE A 452 48.21 10.68 13.98
C PHE A 452 49.00 9.38 14.25
N ILE A 453 49.73 8.89 13.24
CA ILE A 453 50.61 7.71 13.37
C ILE A 453 51.75 7.98 14.36
N ASP A 454 52.39 9.14 14.26
CA ASP A 454 53.50 9.53 15.13
C ASP A 454 53.03 9.67 16.59
N GLU A 455 51.85 10.23 16.81
CA GLU A 455 51.24 10.33 18.14
C GLU A 455 50.96 8.94 18.72
N LEU A 456 50.34 8.04 17.95
CA LEU A 456 50.10 6.65 18.36
C LEU A 456 51.39 5.88 18.66
N HIS A 457 52.47 6.16 17.93
CA HIS A 457 53.79 5.61 18.21
C HIS A 457 54.37 6.16 19.52
N ARG A 458 54.29 7.48 19.72
CA ARG A 458 54.77 8.18 20.93
C ARG A 458 54.13 7.63 22.20
N ILE A 459 52.83 7.33 22.16
CA ILE A 459 52.11 6.74 23.30
C ILE A 459 52.25 5.20 23.39
N GLY A 460 53.15 4.60 22.62
CA GLY A 460 53.51 3.18 22.69
C GLY A 460 52.48 2.21 22.10
N LYS A 461 51.51 2.69 21.32
CA LYS A 461 50.48 1.85 20.69
C LYS A 461 50.93 1.21 19.38
N ILE A 462 51.87 1.84 18.68
CA ILE A 462 52.52 1.28 17.49
C ILE A 462 53.96 0.87 17.85
N PRO A 463 54.31 -0.43 17.83
CA PRO A 463 55.69 -0.86 18.02
C PRO A 463 56.63 -0.30 16.95
N ASN A 464 57.85 0.07 17.33
CA ASN A 464 58.85 0.65 16.41
C ASN A 464 59.12 -0.26 15.20
N VAL A 465 59.13 -1.59 15.40
CA VAL A 465 59.33 -2.57 14.31
C VAL A 465 58.27 -2.44 13.22
N ILE A 466 57.00 -2.22 13.61
CA ILE A 466 55.88 -2.05 12.67
C ILE A 466 56.01 -0.71 11.93
N LEU A 467 56.37 0.37 12.65
CA LEU A 467 56.55 1.68 12.05
C LEU A 467 57.71 1.71 11.02
N GLN A 468 58.83 1.05 11.32
CA GLN A 468 59.97 0.96 10.39
C GLN A 468 59.61 0.17 9.12
N LYS A 469 58.86 -0.94 9.29
CA LYS A 469 58.33 -1.69 8.15
C LYS A 469 57.42 -0.81 7.28
N TYR A 470 56.52 -0.03 7.89
CA TYR A 470 55.65 0.91 7.18
C TYR A 470 56.44 1.95 6.37
N LYS A 471 57.44 2.61 6.98
CA LYS A 471 58.27 3.61 6.31
C LYS A 471 59.02 3.01 5.11
N THR A 472 59.58 1.82 5.28
CA THR A 472 60.26 1.08 4.21
C THR A 472 59.31 0.80 3.03
N LEU A 473 58.07 0.39 3.29
CA LEU A 473 57.06 0.13 2.26
C LEU A 473 56.62 1.43 1.54
N CYS A 474 56.52 2.55 2.27
CA CYS A 474 56.22 3.86 1.67
C CYS A 474 57.36 4.35 0.75
N ASP A 475 58.62 4.13 1.15
CA ASP A 475 59.78 4.46 0.32
C ASP A 475 59.82 3.61 -0.96
N GLN A 476 59.46 2.32 -0.87
CA GLN A 476 59.32 1.45 -2.04
C GLN A 476 58.23 1.97 -2.98
N GLU A 477 57.08 2.43 -2.46
CA GLU A 477 55.99 2.97 -3.27
C GLU A 477 56.38 4.28 -3.97
N LYS A 478 57.11 5.15 -3.27
CA LYS A 478 57.73 6.35 -3.87
C LYS A 478 58.70 5.99 -4.99
N GLN A 479 59.55 4.97 -4.79
CA GLN A 479 60.49 4.52 -5.82
C GLN A 479 59.79 3.89 -7.03
N LYS A 480 58.71 3.13 -6.84
CA LYS A 480 57.91 2.59 -7.95
C LYS A 480 57.33 3.70 -8.83
N LEU A 481 56.79 4.75 -8.22
CA LEU A 481 56.25 5.89 -8.97
C LEU A 481 57.33 6.66 -9.73
N LEU A 482 58.51 6.86 -9.11
CA LEU A 482 59.66 7.49 -9.77
C LEU A 482 60.23 6.64 -10.92
N LYS A 483 60.08 5.31 -10.86
CA LYS A 483 60.44 4.42 -11.97
C LYS A 483 59.40 4.47 -13.08
N ASN A 484 58.11 4.48 -12.75
CA ASN A 484 57.02 4.54 -13.73
C ASN A 484 56.94 5.91 -14.45
N SER A 485 57.29 7.00 -13.80
CA SER A 485 57.35 8.34 -14.43
C SER A 485 58.55 8.55 -15.36
N LYS A 486 59.53 7.65 -15.35
CA LYS A 486 60.64 7.64 -16.32
C LYS A 486 60.30 6.96 -17.65
N TRP A 487 59.16 6.25 -17.75
CA TRP A 487 58.72 5.57 -18.98
C TRP A 487 57.64 6.35 -19.76
N THR A 488 57.25 7.55 -19.33
CA THR A 488 56.25 8.41 -20.00
C THR A 488 56.86 9.62 -20.73
N ILE A 489 58.18 9.64 -20.90
CA ILE A 489 58.89 10.60 -21.75
C ILE A 489 59.81 9.82 -22.69
N GLU A 490 59.21 9.12 -23.66
CA GLU A 490 59.81 8.83 -24.97
C GLU A 490 58.72 8.98 -26.04
#